data_AF-A0A836X1H0-F1
#
_entry.id   AF-A0A836X1H0-F1
#
_cell.length_a   1.000
_cell.length_b   1.000
_cell.length_c   1.000
_cell.angle_alpha   90.00
_cell.angle_beta   90.00
_cell.angle_gamma   90.00
#
_symmetry.space_group_name_H-M   'P 1'
#
loop_
_entity.id
_entity.type
_entity.pdbx_description
1 polymer ?
#
loop_
_entity_poly.entity_id
_entity_poly.type
_entity_poly.pdbx_seq_one_letter_code
_entity_poly.pdbx_strand_id
1 'polypeptide(L)'
;YIRHKAAAFIFTAALPPASVAGVLEGLDILANDSKRRKQLHENTAFIKRAFFELGIQVNNNLVPIVPIQIGDEALTLYMNRLLFDDAIFAGVAVSPVVPPLKAMIRTSYTSAHTKEDLDKILISFERNLKKIGLLPQ
;
A
#
# COMPACT_ATOMS: atom_id res chain seq x y z
N TYR A 1 34.64 9.13 -0.83
CA TYR A 1 34.09 10.39 -1.35
C TYR A 1 32.84 10.84 -0.58
N ILE A 2 31.70 10.14 -0.64
CA ILE A 2 30.42 10.55 0.00
C ILE A 2 30.55 10.89 1.50
N ARG A 3 31.14 10.01 2.31
CA ARG A 3 31.34 10.22 3.77
C ARG A 3 32.11 11.51 4.12
N HIS A 4 32.92 12.03 3.20
CA HIS A 4 33.80 13.18 3.43
C HIS A 4 33.41 14.43 2.61
N LYS A 5 32.37 14.34 1.77
CA LYS A 5 31.95 15.43 0.87
C LYS A 5 30.45 15.74 0.95
N ALA A 6 29.62 14.82 1.42
CA ALA A 6 28.18 15.05 1.52
C ALA A 6 27.85 15.82 2.80
N ALA A 7 27.43 17.08 2.67
CA ALA A 7 26.99 17.90 3.79
C ALA A 7 25.87 17.23 4.59
N ALA A 8 24.92 16.59 3.91
CA ALA A 8 23.81 15.86 4.53
C ALA A 8 24.25 14.66 5.40
N PHE A 9 25.47 14.14 5.19
CA PHE A 9 26.04 13.07 6.01
C PHE A 9 26.89 13.63 7.17
N ILE A 10 27.64 14.72 6.92
CA ILE A 10 28.58 15.30 7.91
C ILE A 10 27.86 16.13 8.96
N PHE A 11 26.84 16.91 8.55
CA PHE A 11 26.15 17.87 9.41
C PHE A 11 24.79 17.34 9.92
N THR A 12 24.71 16.03 10.16
CA THR A 12 23.55 15.38 10.77
C THR A 12 23.99 14.49 11.93
N ALA A 13 23.13 14.34 12.93
CA ALA A 13 23.39 13.41 14.02
C ALA A 13 23.41 11.96 13.52
N ALA A 14 24.23 11.13 14.15
CA ALA A 14 24.20 9.69 13.89
C ALA A 14 22.85 9.08 14.33
N LEU A 15 22.48 7.95 13.70
CA LEU A 15 21.29 7.21 14.09
C LEU A 15 21.42 6.70 15.54
N PRO A 16 20.33 6.70 16.33
CA PRO A 16 20.34 6.12 17.67
C PRO A 16 20.78 4.65 17.64
N PRO A 17 21.65 4.21 18.59
CA PRO A 17 22.16 2.83 18.59
C PRO A 17 21.06 1.75 18.58
N ALA A 18 19.97 1.98 19.31
CA ALA A 18 18.82 1.06 19.35
C ALA A 18 18.14 0.90 17.98
N SER A 19 18.01 2.00 17.22
CA SER A 19 17.45 1.96 15.87
C SER A 19 18.35 1.20 14.91
N VAL A 20 19.67 1.39 15.01
CA VAL A 20 20.65 0.66 14.18
C VAL A 20 20.58 -0.84 14.48
N ALA A 21 20.57 -1.21 15.76
CA ALA A 21 20.46 -2.62 16.17
C ALA A 21 19.18 -3.28 15.65
N GLY A 22 18.02 -2.61 15.76
CA GLY A 22 16.75 -3.13 15.24
C GLY A 22 16.73 -3.29 13.72
N VAL A 23 17.35 -2.35 12.98
CA VAL A 23 17.47 -2.46 11.52
C VAL A 23 18.39 -3.62 11.12
N LEU A 24 19.52 -3.81 11.81
CA LEU A 24 20.44 -4.92 11.53
C LEU A 24 19.76 -6.28 11.71
N GLU A 25 19.09 -6.49 12.85
CA GLU A 25 18.34 -7.73 13.09
C GLU A 25 17.21 -7.91 12.05
N GLY A 26 16.49 -6.83 11.71
CA GLY A 26 15.46 -6.87 10.68
C GLY A 26 15.99 -7.28 9.31
N LEU A 27 17.19 -6.84 8.94
CA LEU A 27 17.86 -7.25 7.69
C LEU A 27 18.28 -8.72 7.73
N ASP A 28 18.80 -9.20 8.86
CA ASP A 28 19.19 -10.60 9.02
C ASP A 28 17.97 -11.53 8.93
N ILE A 29 16.84 -11.17 9.55
CA ILE A 29 15.57 -11.88 9.40
C ILE A 29 15.11 -11.86 7.94
N LEU A 30 15.13 -10.70 7.27
CA LEU A 30 14.67 -10.57 5.88
C LEU A 30 15.49 -11.42 4.90
N ALA A 31 16.81 -11.49 5.09
CA ALA A 31 17.70 -12.30 4.28
C ALA A 31 17.36 -13.79 4.37
N ASN A 32 17.04 -14.27 5.58
CA ASN A 32 16.86 -15.69 5.88
C ASN A 32 15.40 -16.18 5.84
N ASP A 33 14.40 -15.31 6.02
CA ASP A 33 12.98 -15.69 6.03
C ASP A 33 12.38 -15.69 4.61
N SER A 34 12.35 -16.87 3.98
CA SER A 34 11.68 -17.07 2.69
C SER A 34 10.16 -17.20 2.81
N LYS A 35 9.66 -17.61 3.99
CA LYS A 35 8.24 -17.86 4.24
C LYS A 35 7.42 -16.57 4.18
N ARG A 36 7.86 -15.51 4.88
CA ARG A 36 7.17 -14.20 4.83
C ARG A 36 7.13 -13.61 3.43
N ARG A 37 8.22 -13.75 2.67
CA ARG A 37 8.26 -13.29 1.27
C ARG A 37 7.27 -14.06 0.40
N LYS A 38 7.22 -15.38 0.52
CA LYS A 38 6.24 -16.20 -0.19
C LYS A 38 4.80 -15.79 0.15
N GLN A 39 4.48 -15.66 1.44
CA GLN A 39 3.15 -15.24 1.90
C GLN A 39 2.77 -13.84 1.37
N LEU A 40 3.71 -12.89 1.39
CA LEU A 40 3.49 -11.56 0.83
C LEU A 40 3.11 -11.62 -0.65
N HIS A 41 3.82 -12.43 -1.44
CA HIS A 41 3.54 -12.60 -2.86
C HIS A 41 2.20 -13.30 -3.10
N GLU A 42 1.86 -14.32 -2.30
CA GLU A 42 0.57 -15.00 -2.36
C GLU A 42 -0.59 -14.04 -2.05
N ASN A 43 -0.49 -13.27 -0.95
CA ASN A 43 -1.48 -12.25 -0.58
C ASN A 43 -1.63 -11.19 -1.69
N THR A 44 -0.51 -10.73 -2.25
CA THR A 44 -0.49 -9.74 -3.34
C THR A 44 -1.13 -10.28 -4.61
N ALA A 45 -0.82 -11.52 -4.99
CA ALA A 45 -1.39 -12.14 -6.18
C ALA A 45 -2.89 -12.38 -6.02
N PHE A 46 -3.32 -12.83 -4.83
CA PHE A 46 -4.73 -13.01 -4.50
C PHE A 46 -5.50 -11.70 -4.64
N ILE A 47 -5.06 -10.64 -3.97
CA ILE A 47 -5.83 -9.38 -3.95
C ILE A 47 -5.85 -8.70 -5.32
N LYS A 48 -4.75 -8.76 -6.08
CA LYS A 48 -4.72 -8.23 -7.45
C LYS A 48 -5.70 -8.96 -8.36
N ARG A 49 -5.75 -10.29 -8.27
CA ARG A 49 -6.71 -11.08 -9.04
C ARG A 49 -8.14 -10.73 -8.67
N ALA A 50 -8.45 -10.66 -7.38
CA ALA A 50 -9.80 -10.33 -6.91
C ALA A 50 -10.24 -8.92 -7.33
N PHE A 51 -9.36 -7.91 -7.22
CA PHE A 51 -9.68 -6.57 -7.75
C PHE A 51 -9.86 -6.54 -9.26
N PHE A 52 -9.05 -7.31 -10.00
CA PHE A 52 -9.22 -7.45 -11.44
C PHE A 52 -10.59 -8.08 -11.79
N GLU A 53 -11.00 -9.11 -11.06
CA GLU A 53 -12.31 -9.76 -11.21
C GLU A 53 -13.47 -8.82 -10.86
N LEU A 54 -13.28 -7.87 -9.93
CA LEU A 54 -14.22 -6.79 -9.63
C LEU A 54 -14.28 -5.70 -10.72
N GLY A 55 -13.48 -5.80 -11.79
CA GLY A 55 -13.43 -4.82 -12.88
C GLY A 55 -12.49 -3.63 -12.64
N ILE A 56 -11.64 -3.70 -11.61
CA ILE A 56 -10.68 -2.64 -11.29
C ILE A 56 -9.38 -2.89 -12.03
N GLN A 57 -8.84 -1.85 -12.67
CA GLN A 57 -7.51 -1.92 -13.27
C GLN A 57 -6.44 -2.05 -12.20
N VAL A 58 -5.68 -3.15 -12.25
CA VAL A 58 -4.54 -3.43 -11.37
C VAL A 58 -3.26 -3.57 -12.17
N ASN A 59 -2.13 -3.27 -11.52
CA ASN A 59 -0.81 -3.43 -12.13
C ASN A 59 -0.40 -4.91 -12.19
N ASN A 60 0.06 -5.35 -13.37
CA ASN A 60 0.57 -6.72 -13.56
C ASN A 60 2.07 -6.82 -13.17
N ASN A 61 2.36 -6.70 -11.87
CA ASN A 61 3.72 -6.86 -11.33
C ASN A 61 3.69 -7.56 -9.96
N LEU A 62 4.87 -7.87 -9.41
CA LEU A 62 5.00 -8.52 -8.10
C LEU A 62 5.02 -7.54 -6.91
N VAL A 63 4.80 -6.24 -7.16
CA VAL A 63 4.87 -5.21 -6.12
C VAL A 63 3.62 -5.31 -5.23
N PRO A 64 3.77 -5.37 -3.89
CA PRO A 64 2.65 -5.51 -2.93
C PRO A 64 1.83 -4.23 -2.74
N ILE A 65 2.13 -3.18 -3.50
CA ILE A 65 1.38 -1.94 -3.55
C ILE A 65 0.41 -2.03 -4.73
N VAL A 66 -0.89 -1.96 -4.43
CA VAL A 66 -1.96 -2.00 -5.43
C VAL A 66 -2.68 -0.64 -5.41
N PRO A 67 -2.35 0.26 -6.34
CA PRO A 67 -3.05 1.53 -6.46
C PRO A 67 -4.41 1.34 -7.12
N ILE A 68 -5.45 1.92 -6.52
CA ILE A 68 -6.82 1.94 -7.03
C ILE A 68 -7.12 3.37 -7.48
N GLN A 69 -7.11 3.60 -8.79
CA GLN A 69 -7.32 4.93 -9.35
C GLN A 69 -8.81 5.31 -9.31
N ILE A 70 -9.08 6.47 -8.72
CA ILE A 70 -10.43 7.07 -8.62
C ILE A 70 -10.52 8.29 -9.54
N GLY A 71 -9.42 9.04 -9.68
CA GLY A 71 -9.29 10.19 -10.57
C GLY A 71 -9.56 11.52 -9.86
N ASP A 72 -10.82 11.75 -9.48
CA ASP A 72 -11.25 12.98 -8.79
C ASP A 72 -10.77 13.01 -7.32
N GLU A 73 -10.21 14.14 -6.88
CA GLU A 73 -9.61 14.27 -5.55
C GLU A 73 -10.64 14.21 -4.43
N ALA A 74 -11.75 14.95 -4.56
CA ALA A 74 -12.79 15.00 -3.53
C ALA A 74 -13.44 13.62 -3.37
N LEU A 75 -13.73 12.95 -4.48
CA LEU A 75 -14.27 11.59 -4.49
C LEU A 75 -13.28 10.58 -3.88
N THR A 76 -11.99 10.73 -4.15
CA THR A 76 -10.94 9.88 -3.57
C THR A 76 -10.86 10.04 -2.05
N LEU A 77 -10.89 11.28 -1.55
CA LEU A 77 -10.88 11.56 -0.12
C LEU A 77 -12.15 11.05 0.57
N TYR A 78 -13.30 11.18 -0.09
CA TYR A 78 -14.55 10.61 0.40
C TYR A 78 -14.52 9.08 0.46
N MET A 79 -14.02 8.42 -0.59
CA MET A 79 -13.78 6.97 -0.60
C MET A 79 -12.84 6.55 0.54
N ASN A 80 -11.75 7.30 0.76
CA ASN A 80 -10.83 7.04 1.87
C ASN A 80 -11.52 7.11 3.23
N ARG A 81 -12.43 8.07 3.42
CA ARG A 81 -13.24 8.16 4.64
C ARG A 81 -14.17 6.95 4.81
N LEU A 82 -14.85 6.52 3.75
CA LEU A 82 -15.73 5.34 3.79
C LEU A 82 -14.95 4.06 4.17
N LEU A 83 -13.76 3.87 3.60
CA LEU A 83 -12.88 2.76 3.98
C LEU A 83 -12.47 2.85 5.46
N PHE A 84 -12.15 4.05 5.94
CA PHE A 84 -11.80 4.26 7.34
C PHE A 84 -12.97 3.92 8.28
N ASP A 85 -14.20 4.31 7.92
CA ASP A 85 -15.42 3.96 8.65
C ASP A 85 -15.69 2.44 8.65
N ASP A 86 -15.21 1.72 7.62
CA ASP A 86 -15.21 0.25 7.56
C ASP A 86 -14.05 -0.41 8.36
N ALA A 87 -13.32 0.40 9.14
CA ALA A 87 -12.10 0.02 9.85
C ALA A 87 -11.04 -0.58 8.90
N ILE A 88 -10.85 0.08 7.76
CA ILE A 88 -9.77 -0.19 6.79
C ILE A 88 -8.98 1.10 6.59
N PHE A 89 -7.72 1.08 7.02
CA PHE A 89 -6.81 2.19 6.76
C PHE A 89 -6.06 1.96 5.44
N ALA A 90 -6.22 2.90 4.50
CA ALA A 90 -5.45 2.92 3.25
C ALA A 90 -4.87 4.33 3.04
N GLY A 91 -3.68 4.39 2.45
CA GLY A 91 -3.09 5.67 2.07
C GLY A 91 -3.84 6.28 0.90
N VAL A 92 -3.83 7.61 0.81
CA VAL A 92 -4.39 8.36 -0.32
C VAL A 92 -3.28 9.15 -1.01
N ALA A 93 -3.32 9.20 -2.33
CA ALA A 93 -2.43 10.03 -3.13
C ALA A 93 -3.27 11.00 -3.98
N VAL A 94 -3.07 12.29 -3.77
CA VAL A 94 -3.69 13.43 -4.48
C VAL A 94 -2.61 14.39 -4.95
N SER A 95 -2.94 15.40 -5.75
CA SER A 95 -1.97 16.42 -6.17
C SER A 95 -1.34 17.11 -4.95
N PRO A 96 -0.02 17.42 -4.97
CA PRO A 96 0.94 17.29 -6.07
C PRO A 96 1.68 15.94 -6.16
N VAL A 97 1.32 14.96 -5.32
CA VAL A 97 1.99 13.63 -5.28
C VAL A 97 1.72 12.83 -6.56
N VAL A 98 0.53 12.99 -7.13
CA VAL A 98 0.14 12.45 -8.44
C VAL A 98 -0.33 13.59 -9.35
N PRO A 99 -0.28 13.43 -10.68
CA PRO A 99 -0.85 14.44 -11.58
C PRO A 99 -2.34 14.71 -11.28
N PRO A 100 -2.84 15.92 -11.59
CA PRO A 100 -4.26 16.24 -11.48
C PRO A 100 -5.14 15.20 -12.19
N LEU A 101 -6.33 14.95 -11.64
CA LEU A 101 -7.31 13.96 -12.13
C LEU A 101 -6.81 12.50 -12.13
N LYS A 102 -5.72 12.22 -11.39
CA LYS A 102 -5.20 10.85 -11.18
C LYS A 102 -5.14 10.47 -9.70
N ALA A 103 -6.01 11.06 -8.88
CA ALA A 103 -6.10 10.71 -7.47
C ALA A 103 -6.41 9.21 -7.28
N MET A 104 -5.84 8.61 -6.25
CA MET A 104 -5.93 7.17 -6.03
C MET A 104 -5.83 6.77 -4.57
N ILE A 105 -6.44 5.64 -4.24
CA ILE A 105 -6.24 4.94 -2.97
C ILE A 105 -5.06 3.99 -3.13
N ARG A 106 -4.00 4.19 -2.33
CA ARG A 106 -2.80 3.36 -2.33
C ARG A 106 -2.93 2.29 -1.25
N THR A 107 -3.33 1.09 -1.66
CA THR A 107 -3.33 -0.08 -0.77
C THR A 107 -1.95 -0.74 -0.73
N SER A 108 -1.54 -1.26 0.42
CA SER A 108 -0.22 -1.86 0.63
C SER A 108 -0.37 -3.10 1.49
N TYR A 109 -0.12 -4.26 0.90
CA TYR A 109 -0.32 -5.55 1.56
C TYR A 109 0.96 -6.02 2.22
N THR A 110 0.79 -6.79 3.28
CA THR A 110 1.89 -7.38 4.04
C THR A 110 1.70 -8.90 4.13
N SER A 111 2.75 -9.61 4.51
CA SER A 111 2.67 -11.05 4.81
C SER A 111 1.83 -11.37 6.05
N ALA A 112 1.48 -10.36 6.86
CA ALA A 112 0.69 -10.52 8.06
C ALA A 112 -0.82 -10.48 7.83
N HIS A 113 -1.28 -10.00 6.66
CA HIS A 113 -2.71 -10.00 6.34
C HIS A 113 -3.22 -11.44 6.26
N THR A 114 -4.32 -11.71 6.97
CA THR A 114 -5.01 -12.98 6.88
C THR A 114 -5.96 -12.99 5.69
N LYS A 115 -6.52 -14.17 5.38
CA LYS A 115 -7.53 -14.30 4.33
C LYS A 115 -8.76 -13.47 4.64
N GLU A 116 -9.16 -13.44 5.91
CA GLU A 116 -10.30 -12.67 6.42
C GLU A 116 -10.07 -11.16 6.27
N ASP A 117 -8.85 -10.67 6.52
CA ASP A 117 -8.50 -9.27 6.29
C ASP A 117 -8.67 -8.91 4.80
N LEU A 118 -8.15 -9.76 3.91
CA LEU A 118 -8.21 -9.53 2.46
C LEU A 118 -9.66 -9.57 1.94
N ASP A 119 -10.47 -10.50 2.44
CA ASP A 119 -11.88 -10.60 2.08
C ASP A 119 -12.68 -9.40 2.59
N LYS A 120 -12.44 -8.95 3.83
CA LYS A 120 -13.03 -7.73 4.37
C LYS A 120 -12.70 -6.50 3.51
N ILE A 121 -11.46 -6.38 3.06
CA ILE A 121 -11.02 -5.32 2.16
C ILE A 121 -11.81 -5.39 0.85
N LEU A 122 -11.89 -6.54 0.20
CA LEU A 122 -12.61 -6.69 -1.07
C LEU A 122 -14.09 -6.32 -0.95
N ILE A 123 -14.78 -6.80 0.09
CA ILE A 123 -16.19 -6.51 0.33
C ILE A 123 -16.42 -5.00 0.53
N SER A 124 -15.58 -4.35 1.34
CA SER A 124 -15.67 -2.91 1.57
C SER A 124 -15.41 -2.12 0.29
N PHE A 125 -14.39 -2.48 -0.48
CA PHE A 125 -14.08 -1.83 -1.76
C PHE A 125 -15.21 -1.99 -2.77
N GLU A 126 -15.73 -3.20 -2.98
CA GLU A 126 -16.84 -3.43 -3.91
C GLU A 126 -18.05 -2.57 -3.54
N ARG A 127 -18.48 -2.61 -2.27
CA ARG A 127 -19.62 -1.84 -1.78
C ARG A 127 -19.42 -0.34 -1.97
N ASN A 128 -18.27 0.18 -1.57
CA ASN A 128 -18.03 1.63 -1.60
C ASN A 128 -17.78 2.14 -3.03
N LEU A 129 -17.17 1.33 -3.90
CA LEU A 129 -17.01 1.67 -5.32
C LEU A 129 -18.37 1.73 -6.05
N LYS A 130 -19.29 0.81 -5.75
CA LYS A 130 -20.68 0.89 -6.22
C LYS A 130 -21.38 2.15 -5.69
N LYS A 131 -21.19 2.47 -4.40
CA LYS A 131 -21.78 3.66 -3.76
C LYS A 131 -21.33 4.97 -4.41
N ILE A 132 -20.08 5.07 -4.86
CA ILE A 132 -19.55 6.25 -5.55
C ILE A 132 -19.72 6.19 -7.08
N GLY A 133 -20.39 5.16 -7.61
CA GLY A 133 -20.74 5.05 -9.03
C GLY A 133 -19.61 4.62 -9.96
N LEU A 134 -18.53 4.03 -9.45
CA LEU A 134 -17.39 3.55 -10.26
C LEU A 134 -17.47 2.07 -10.65
N LEU A 135 -18.41 1.32 -10.07
CA LEU A 135 -18.75 -0.04 -10.48
C LEU A 135 -20.27 -0.14 -10.75
N PRO A 136 -20.69 -1.00 -11.70
CA PRO A 136 -22.11 -1.29 -11.91
C PRO A 136 -22.74 -1.90 -10.65
N GLN A 137 -24.03 -1.63 -10.42
CA GLN A 137 -24.78 -2.15 -9.26
C GLN A 137 -24.86 -3.67 -9.27
#